data_AF-A0ABD3JB38-F1
#
_entry.id   AF-A0ABD3JB38-F1
#
_cell.length_a   1.000
_cell.length_b   1.000
_cell.length_c   1.000
_cell.angle_alpha   90.00
_cell.angle_beta   90.00
_cell.angle_gamma   90.00
#
_symmetry.space_group_name_H-M   'P 1'
#
loop_
_entity.id
_entity.type
_entity.pdbx_description
1 polymer ?
#
loop_
_entity_poly.entity_id
_entity_poly.type
_entity_poly.pdbx_seq_one_letter_code
_entity_poly.pdbx_strand_id
1 'polypeptide(L)'
;MEARCKFWLPKKNRFCANAPLNDSPFCGNHTPRSDAPWIPCPLDPSHSVLQENLGWHVKRCPFLKQARSLSLQPFYQKGINAGDEEDEDGGPLGNSLPGHPDNVTTSEMKRNAVHGLSVPEFCSLIDKIKSLHESMCRDIRDSFKVTDACDVWIKGQVDRKLPFQEKHVMQQASILGNMEEHGVLKRFDMGEKCDNEGLDDESKNDVPAVVEFGAGRGYLTQLLADCYGINRVFLVERKSYKLKLRI
;
A
#
# COMPACT_ATOMS: atom_id res chain seq x y z
N MET A 1 -17.87 -7.62 -40.24
CA MET A 1 -16.52 -7.69 -39.62
C MET A 1 -16.25 -6.32 -39.02
N GLU A 2 -16.24 -6.21 -37.69
CA GLU A 2 -16.03 -4.91 -37.02
C GLU A 2 -14.69 -4.32 -37.43
N ALA A 3 -14.69 -3.07 -37.89
CA ALA A 3 -13.46 -2.35 -38.17
C ALA A 3 -12.64 -2.29 -36.87
N ARG A 4 -11.35 -2.66 -36.94
CA ARG A 4 -10.41 -2.59 -35.82
C ARG A 4 -9.37 -1.52 -36.08
N CYS A 5 -8.84 -0.95 -35.01
CA CYS A 5 -7.75 0.00 -35.07
C CYS A 5 -6.54 -0.57 -35.85
N LYS A 6 -6.07 0.14 -36.87
CA LYS A 6 -4.95 -0.27 -37.74
C LYS A 6 -3.56 -0.16 -37.10
N PHE A 7 -3.47 0.10 -35.80
CA PHE A 7 -2.18 0.17 -35.09
C PHE A 7 -1.64 -1.23 -34.78
N TRP A 8 -0.42 -1.51 -35.25
CA TRP A 8 0.27 -2.77 -35.02
C TRP A 8 0.95 -2.80 -33.64
N LEU A 9 0.75 -3.87 -32.87
CA LEU A 9 1.39 -4.09 -31.57
C LEU A 9 2.54 -5.10 -31.71
N PRO A 10 3.82 -4.67 -31.83
CA PRO A 10 4.93 -5.58 -32.14
C PRO A 10 5.11 -6.67 -31.08
N LYS A 11 5.00 -6.31 -29.79
CA LYS A 11 5.11 -7.26 -28.66
C LYS A 11 4.02 -8.33 -28.62
N LYS A 12 2.88 -8.10 -29.30
CA LYS A 12 1.72 -9.00 -29.29
C LYS A 12 1.39 -9.58 -30.67
N ASN A 13 2.21 -9.26 -31.68
CA ASN A 13 2.08 -9.71 -33.07
C ASN A 13 0.66 -9.60 -33.64
N ARG A 14 -0.04 -8.49 -33.35
CA ARG A 14 -1.44 -8.28 -33.78
C ARG A 14 -1.81 -6.80 -33.87
N PHE A 15 -2.87 -6.49 -34.60
CA PHE A 15 -3.50 -5.15 -34.56
C PHE A 15 -4.23 -4.89 -33.25
N CYS A 16 -4.32 -3.62 -32.87
CA CYS A 16 -5.06 -3.18 -31.70
C CYS A 16 -6.53 -3.64 -31.77
N ALA A 17 -7.01 -4.22 -30.67
CA ALA A 17 -8.36 -4.77 -30.59
C ALA A 17 -9.45 -3.70 -30.43
N ASN A 18 -9.08 -2.45 -30.15
CA ASN A 18 -10.05 -1.38 -29.92
C ASN A 18 -10.71 -0.95 -31.24
N ALA A 19 -11.98 -0.55 -31.14
CA ALA A 19 -12.69 0.05 -32.26
C ALA A 19 -12.01 1.38 -32.69
N PRO A 20 -11.90 1.63 -34.01
CA PRO A 20 -11.47 2.92 -34.54
C PRO A 20 -12.47 4.03 -34.21
N LEU A 21 -12.01 5.27 -34.21
CA LEU A 21 -12.90 6.44 -34.16
C LEU A 21 -13.61 6.60 -35.52
N ASN A 22 -14.78 7.24 -35.55
CA ASN A 22 -15.60 7.39 -36.77
C ASN A 22 -14.81 7.98 -37.95
N ASP A 23 -13.90 8.92 -37.67
CA ASP A 23 -13.14 9.66 -38.68
C ASP A 23 -11.64 9.28 -38.73
N SER A 24 -11.25 8.14 -38.15
CA SER A 24 -9.85 7.71 -38.12
C SER A 24 -9.70 6.20 -38.23
N PRO A 25 -8.72 5.67 -38.96
CA PRO A 25 -8.41 4.24 -38.95
C PRO A 25 -7.85 3.74 -37.60
N PHE A 26 -7.67 4.62 -36.60
CA PHE A 26 -7.12 4.31 -35.30
C PHE A 26 -8.11 4.55 -34.16
N CYS A 27 -7.94 3.84 -33.04
CA CYS A 27 -8.69 4.09 -31.80
C CYS A 27 -8.11 5.30 -31.08
N GLY A 28 -8.84 5.85 -30.10
CA GLY A 28 -8.40 7.04 -29.34
C GLY A 28 -7.02 6.93 -28.66
N ASN A 29 -6.51 5.72 -28.41
CA ASN A 29 -5.16 5.52 -27.86
C ASN A 29 -4.04 5.56 -28.91
N HIS A 30 -4.38 5.35 -30.18
CA HIS A 30 -3.44 5.21 -31.30
C HIS A 30 -3.75 6.18 -32.45
N THR A 31 -4.60 7.18 -32.23
CA THR A 31 -4.72 8.33 -33.13
C THR A 31 -3.34 9.00 -33.22
N PRO A 32 -2.90 9.48 -34.40
CA PRO A 32 -1.72 10.32 -34.52
C PRO A 32 -1.77 11.38 -33.44
N ARG A 33 -0.77 11.40 -32.56
CA ARG A 33 -0.72 12.37 -31.48
C ARG A 33 -0.64 13.74 -32.12
N SER A 34 -1.53 14.64 -31.74
CA SER A 34 -1.37 16.07 -32.04
C SER A 34 0.02 16.51 -31.55
N ASP A 35 0.68 17.40 -32.29
CA ASP A 35 1.91 18.09 -31.85
C ASP A 35 1.67 19.00 -30.62
N ALA A 36 0.43 19.04 -30.12
CA ALA A 36 0.06 19.76 -28.92
C ALA A 36 0.89 19.29 -27.70
N PRO A 37 1.34 20.23 -26.85
CA PRO A 37 2.17 19.93 -25.70
C PRO A 37 1.47 19.00 -24.71
N TRP A 38 2.20 17.97 -24.27
CA TRP A 38 1.82 17.11 -23.16
C TRP A 38 2.45 17.65 -21.89
N ILE A 39 1.63 17.82 -20.87
CA ILE A 39 2.05 18.30 -19.56
C ILE A 39 1.80 17.21 -18.51
N PRO A 40 2.64 17.10 -17.46
CA PRO A 40 2.33 16.24 -16.33
C PRO A 40 1.00 16.66 -15.70
N CYS A 41 0.21 15.68 -15.27
CA CYS A 41 -1.02 15.98 -14.55
C CYS A 41 -0.70 16.70 -13.23
N PRO A 42 -1.38 17.82 -12.91
CA PRO A 42 -1.11 18.59 -11.70
C PRO A 42 -1.56 17.86 -10.42
N LEU A 43 -2.45 16.86 -10.55
CA LEU A 43 -2.93 16.07 -9.43
C LEU A 43 -2.08 14.82 -9.17
N ASP A 44 -1.46 14.27 -10.22
CA ASP A 44 -0.63 13.06 -10.14
C ASP A 44 0.43 13.12 -11.25
N PRO A 45 1.66 13.58 -10.93
CA PRO A 45 2.75 13.71 -11.89
C PRO A 45 3.21 12.39 -12.52
N SER A 46 2.71 11.22 -12.07
CA SER A 46 3.05 9.92 -12.65
C SER A 46 2.46 9.70 -14.05
N HIS A 47 1.60 10.60 -14.53
CA HIS A 47 1.07 10.55 -15.89
C HIS A 47 0.96 11.94 -16.52
N SER A 48 0.93 11.97 -17.86
CA SER A 48 0.83 13.19 -18.66
C SER A 48 -0.50 13.26 -19.40
N VAL A 49 -0.94 14.48 -19.68
CA VAL A 49 -2.16 14.78 -20.41
C VAL A 49 -1.89 15.84 -21.46
N LEU A 50 -2.65 15.81 -22.55
CA LEU A 50 -2.65 16.90 -23.52
C LEU A 50 -3.08 18.19 -22.83
N GLN A 51 -2.34 19.28 -23.05
CA GLN A 51 -2.61 20.57 -22.42
C GLN A 51 -4.06 21.04 -22.63
N GLU A 52 -4.59 20.86 -23.84
CA GLU A 52 -5.99 21.18 -24.19
C GLU A 52 -7.03 20.39 -23.37
N ASN A 53 -6.68 19.18 -22.94
CA ASN A 53 -7.57 18.27 -22.23
C ASN A 53 -7.42 18.37 -20.71
N LEU A 54 -6.49 19.20 -20.20
CA LEU A 54 -6.20 19.32 -18.78
C LEU A 54 -7.46 19.63 -17.95
N GLY A 55 -8.27 20.60 -18.40
CA GLY A 55 -9.43 21.08 -17.65
C GLY A 55 -10.51 20.00 -17.43
N TRP A 56 -10.71 19.11 -18.40
CA TRP A 56 -11.62 17.98 -18.24
C TRP A 56 -10.96 16.81 -17.52
N HIS A 57 -9.68 16.58 -17.79
CA HIS A 57 -8.90 15.54 -17.15
C HIS A 57 -8.94 15.67 -15.62
N VAL A 58 -8.62 16.85 -15.07
CA VAL A 58 -8.54 17.04 -13.61
C VAL A 58 -9.83 16.64 -12.90
N LYS A 59 -11.00 16.84 -13.54
CA LYS A 59 -12.32 16.46 -12.99
C LYS A 59 -12.55 14.95 -12.93
N ARG A 60 -11.88 14.18 -13.80
CA ARG A 60 -12.08 12.72 -13.94
C ARG A 60 -10.81 11.91 -13.62
N CYS A 61 -9.73 12.59 -13.23
CA CYS A 61 -8.46 11.99 -12.90
C CYS A 61 -8.68 10.81 -11.92
N PRO A 62 -8.18 9.60 -12.23
CA PRO A 62 -8.33 8.46 -11.34
C PRO A 62 -7.79 8.74 -9.93
N PHE A 63 -6.70 9.50 -9.83
CA PHE A 63 -6.12 9.90 -8.54
C PHE A 63 -7.08 10.78 -7.72
N LEU A 64 -7.74 11.76 -8.35
CA LEU A 64 -8.74 12.60 -7.68
C LEU A 64 -9.88 11.77 -7.09
N LYS A 65 -10.41 10.82 -7.87
CA LYS A 65 -11.48 9.92 -7.42
C LYS A 65 -11.03 9.06 -6.24
N GLN A 66 -9.81 8.54 -6.31
CA GLN A 66 -9.22 7.74 -5.24
C GLN A 66 -9.04 8.56 -3.96
N ALA A 67 -8.45 9.76 -4.06
CA ALA A 67 -8.24 10.65 -2.93
C ALA A 67 -9.56 11.00 -2.22
N ARG A 68 -10.61 11.30 -2.99
CA ARG A 68 -11.97 11.54 -2.46
C ARG A 68 -12.57 10.32 -1.79
N SER A 69 -12.44 9.15 -2.41
CA SER A 69 -12.96 7.90 -1.82
C SER A 69 -12.26 7.57 -0.51
N LEU A 70 -10.94 7.80 -0.45
CA LEU A 70 -10.12 7.57 0.73
C LEU A 70 -10.47 8.56 1.84
N SER A 71 -10.64 9.85 1.52
CA SER A 71 -11.02 10.88 2.49
C SER A 71 -12.37 10.68 3.15
N LEU A 72 -13.26 9.89 2.52
CA LEU A 72 -14.58 9.55 3.06
C LEU A 72 -14.57 8.31 3.97
N GLN A 73 -13.45 7.60 4.09
CA GLN A 73 -13.39 6.41 4.94
C GLN A 73 -13.37 6.83 6.41
N PRO A 74 -14.20 6.24 7.30
CA PRO A 74 -14.27 6.60 8.72
C PRO A 74 -12.93 6.44 9.47
N PHE A 75 -12.08 5.54 8.97
CA PHE A 75 -10.76 5.22 9.53
C PHE A 75 -9.62 5.98 8.87
N TYR A 76 -9.91 6.89 7.93
CA TYR A 76 -8.87 7.67 7.25
C TYR A 76 -8.84 9.09 7.79
N GLN A 77 -7.69 9.49 8.32
CA GLN A 77 -7.36 10.87 8.62
C GLN A 77 -6.08 11.23 7.87
N LYS A 78 -6.17 12.23 6.98
CA LYS A 78 -5.01 12.72 6.24
C LYS A 78 -4.02 13.30 7.24
N GLY A 79 -2.76 12.86 7.17
CA GLY A 79 -1.69 13.41 8.00
C GLY A 79 -1.68 12.93 9.45
N ILE A 80 -2.47 11.92 9.84
CA ILE A 80 -2.48 11.43 11.24
C ILE A 80 -1.11 10.96 11.76
N ASN A 81 -0.21 10.54 10.86
CA ASN A 81 1.17 10.15 11.19
C ASN A 81 2.20 11.21 10.79
N ALA A 82 1.77 12.40 10.37
CA ALA A 82 2.68 13.46 9.94
C ALA A 82 3.29 14.24 11.13
N GLY A 83 2.76 14.04 12.34
CA GLY A 83 3.05 14.90 13.49
C GLY A 83 2.25 16.20 13.41
N ASP A 84 2.08 16.88 14.54
CA ASP A 84 1.48 18.21 14.54
C ASP A 84 2.49 19.17 13.91
N GLU A 85 2.14 19.73 12.75
CA GLU A 85 2.81 20.92 12.21
C GLU A 85 2.34 22.14 13.02
N GLU A 86 2.68 22.16 14.31
CA GLU A 86 2.70 23.38 15.10
C GLU A 86 4.04 24.07 14.85
N ASP A 87 4.16 24.68 13.67
CA ASP A 87 4.88 25.94 13.46
C ASP A 87 4.46 26.51 12.09
N GLU A 88 3.56 27.50 12.20
CA GLU A 88 3.12 28.54 11.24
C GLU A 88 2.53 28.16 9.87
N ASP A 89 1.20 28.09 9.93
CA ASP A 89 0.19 28.64 9.01
C ASP A 89 -0.01 28.00 7.62
N GLY A 90 -1.18 27.37 7.48
CA GLY A 90 -1.97 27.57 6.27
C GLY A 90 -2.57 26.35 5.58
N GLY A 91 -3.39 25.55 6.27
CA GLY A 91 -4.60 24.94 5.69
C GLY A 91 -4.49 24.04 4.43
N PRO A 92 -5.60 23.44 4.00
CA PRO A 92 -5.59 22.48 2.91
C PRO A 92 -5.44 23.21 1.58
N LEU A 93 -4.49 22.76 0.74
CA LEU A 93 -4.35 23.16 -0.66
C LEU A 93 -5.61 22.77 -1.47
N GLY A 94 -6.68 23.55 -1.30
CA GLY A 94 -7.55 23.97 -2.37
C GLY A 94 -7.00 25.29 -2.89
N ASN A 95 -6.58 25.29 -4.16
CA ASN A 95 -6.12 26.44 -4.95
C ASN A 95 -4.69 26.94 -4.66
N SER A 96 -3.67 26.35 -5.31
CA SER A 96 -2.46 27.11 -5.64
C SER A 96 -2.67 27.89 -6.94
N LEU A 97 -2.56 29.22 -6.86
CA LEU A 97 -2.21 30.06 -8.01
C LEU A 97 -0.75 29.75 -8.46
N PRO A 98 -0.42 29.96 -9.75
CA PRO A 98 0.90 29.68 -10.27
C PRO A 98 1.87 30.81 -9.89
N GLY A 99 2.93 30.51 -9.13
CA GLY A 99 4.02 31.48 -8.93
C GLY A 99 4.97 31.29 -7.74
N HIS A 100 4.67 30.43 -6.77
CA HIS A 100 5.57 30.22 -5.62
C HIS A 100 6.14 28.80 -5.64
N PRO A 101 7.46 28.59 -5.54
CA PRO A 101 8.04 27.26 -5.49
C PRO A 101 7.69 26.61 -4.15
N ASP A 102 6.78 25.63 -4.18
CA ASP A 102 6.45 24.76 -3.05
C ASP A 102 7.70 24.00 -2.62
N ASN A 103 8.15 24.18 -1.37
CA ASN A 103 9.29 23.46 -0.82
C ASN A 103 8.87 22.03 -0.40
N VAL A 104 8.51 21.21 -1.38
CA VAL A 104 8.13 19.81 -1.19
C VAL A 104 9.36 19.05 -0.70
N THR A 105 9.44 18.77 0.59
CA THR A 105 10.55 18.02 1.18
C THR A 105 10.46 16.54 0.82
N THR A 106 11.16 16.13 -0.25
CA THR A 106 11.19 14.73 -0.72
C THR A 106 12.05 13.83 0.19
N SER A 107 11.85 12.51 0.13
CA SER A 107 12.74 11.55 0.84
C SER A 107 14.18 11.64 0.38
N GLU A 108 14.42 12.04 -0.87
CA GLU A 108 15.77 12.30 -1.39
C GLU A 108 16.39 13.53 -0.76
N MET A 109 15.64 14.63 -0.66
CA MET A 109 16.09 15.84 0.04
C MET A 109 16.44 15.57 1.50
N LYS A 110 15.62 14.76 2.21
CA LYS A 110 15.91 14.35 3.60
C LYS A 110 17.22 13.56 3.72
N ARG A 111 17.46 12.60 2.81
CA ARG A 111 18.72 11.83 2.80
C ARG A 111 19.91 12.72 2.51
N ASN A 112 19.80 13.59 1.51
CA ASN A 112 20.89 14.50 1.13
C ASN A 112 21.22 15.48 2.26
N ALA A 113 20.22 15.97 2.98
CA ALA A 113 20.43 16.81 4.16
C ALA A 113 21.24 16.09 5.24
N VAL A 114 20.91 14.83 5.55
CA VAL A 114 21.66 14.02 6.53
C VAL A 114 23.06 13.70 6.04
N HIS A 115 23.22 13.31 4.78
CA HIS A 115 24.53 13.01 4.18
C HIS A 115 25.44 14.22 4.06
N GLY A 116 24.87 15.42 4.01
CA GLY A 116 25.62 16.68 3.97
C GLY A 116 26.15 17.15 5.33
N LEU A 117 25.74 16.52 6.44
CA LEU A 117 26.19 16.89 7.78
C LEU A 117 27.65 16.49 8.01
N SER A 118 28.40 17.36 8.66
CA SER A 118 29.69 16.98 9.24
C SER A 118 29.49 16.01 10.42
N VAL A 119 30.55 15.29 10.80
CA VAL A 119 30.49 14.33 11.92
C VAL A 119 29.98 14.99 13.22
N PRO A 120 30.44 16.18 13.64
CA PRO A 120 29.91 16.84 14.84
C PRO A 120 28.43 17.20 14.73
N GLU A 121 27.98 17.70 13.58
CA GLU A 121 26.57 18.05 13.36
C GLU A 121 25.67 16.82 13.37
N PHE A 122 26.14 15.72 12.79
CA PHE A 122 25.44 14.44 12.82
C PHE A 122 25.33 13.88 14.25
N CYS A 123 26.40 13.95 15.04
CA CYS A 123 26.34 13.58 16.46
C CYS A 123 25.35 14.45 17.24
N SER A 124 25.37 15.77 17.03
CA SER A 124 24.42 16.70 17.66
C SER A 124 22.96 16.38 17.27
N LEU A 125 22.72 16.01 16.01
CA LEU A 125 21.40 15.55 15.56
C LEU A 125 20.97 14.27 16.28
N ILE A 126 21.87 13.29 16.43
CA ILE A 126 21.59 12.05 17.18
C ILE A 126 21.24 12.37 18.63
N ASP A 127 22.02 13.22 19.29
CA ASP A 127 21.79 13.58 20.69
C ASP A 127 20.45 14.28 20.86
N LYS A 128 20.11 15.21 19.95
CA LYS A 128 18.78 15.84 19.91
C LYS A 128 17.65 14.81 19.77
N ILE A 129 17.79 13.84 18.87
CA ILE A 129 16.79 12.77 18.67
C ILE A 129 16.63 11.93 19.95
N LYS A 130 17.75 11.54 20.58
CA LYS A 130 17.74 10.76 21.83
C LYS A 130 17.07 11.52 22.96
N SER A 131 17.43 12.78 23.19
CA SER A 131 16.83 13.61 24.23
C SER A 131 15.32 13.80 24.02
N LEU A 132 14.89 14.03 22.78
CA LEU A 132 13.46 14.12 22.45
C LEU A 132 12.75 12.78 22.70
N HIS A 133 13.34 11.67 22.24
CA HIS A 133 12.82 10.33 22.49
C HIS A 133 12.65 10.07 24.00
N GLU A 134 13.66 10.32 24.82
CA GLU A 134 13.58 10.17 26.29
C GLU A 134 12.51 11.07 26.93
N SER A 135 12.30 12.27 26.38
CA SER A 135 11.32 13.23 26.90
C SER A 135 9.87 12.88 26.56
N MET A 136 9.61 12.37 25.34
CA MET A 136 8.27 12.11 24.82
C MET A 136 7.85 10.64 24.94
N CYS A 137 8.80 9.72 24.75
CA CYS A 137 8.55 8.31 24.58
C CYS A 137 8.85 7.56 25.89
N ARG A 138 7.88 7.56 26.80
CA ARG A 138 8.03 6.83 28.07
C ARG A 138 7.47 5.41 28.07
N ASP A 139 6.73 5.00 27.04
CA ASP A 139 6.02 3.70 27.06
C ASP A 139 5.84 3.02 25.68
N ILE A 140 6.72 3.28 24.70
CA ILE A 140 6.79 2.39 23.53
C ILE A 140 7.57 1.15 23.96
N ARG A 141 6.83 0.08 24.24
CA ARG A 141 7.41 -1.21 24.60
C ARG A 141 7.76 -1.97 23.35
N ASP A 142 9.01 -2.42 23.27
CA ASP A 142 9.39 -3.41 22.29
C ASP A 142 8.66 -4.72 22.58
N SER A 143 8.15 -5.36 21.52
CA SER A 143 7.49 -6.66 21.62
C SER A 143 7.99 -7.60 20.53
N PHE A 144 8.52 -8.74 20.96
CA PHE A 144 9.09 -9.79 20.10
C PHE A 144 8.41 -11.12 20.46
N LYS A 145 7.18 -11.31 19.98
CA LYS A 145 6.37 -12.48 20.31
C LYS A 145 6.36 -13.45 19.15
N VAL A 146 6.81 -14.68 19.37
CA VAL A 146 6.75 -15.74 18.38
C VAL A 146 5.74 -16.77 18.87
N THR A 147 4.80 -17.13 18.01
CA THR A 147 3.80 -18.16 18.30
C THR A 147 4.45 -19.54 18.21
N ASP A 148 3.91 -20.54 18.90
CA ASP A 148 4.45 -21.90 18.85
C ASP A 148 4.47 -22.45 17.41
N ALA A 149 3.43 -22.15 16.64
CA ALA A 149 3.35 -22.51 15.22
C ALA A 149 4.47 -21.84 14.39
N CYS A 150 4.74 -20.56 14.62
CA CYS A 150 5.84 -19.86 13.94
C CYS A 150 7.22 -20.38 14.40
N ASP A 151 7.39 -20.69 15.68
CA ASP A 151 8.65 -21.18 16.24
C ASP A 151 9.04 -22.55 15.66
N VAL A 152 8.07 -23.47 15.53
CA VAL A 152 8.25 -24.75 14.85
C VAL A 152 8.69 -24.56 13.40
N TRP A 153 8.06 -23.61 12.70
CA TRP A 153 8.38 -23.34 11.30
C TRP A 153 9.76 -22.67 11.12
N ILE A 154 10.13 -21.76 12.02
CA ILE A 154 11.44 -21.08 12.03
C ILE A 154 12.57 -22.08 12.31
N LYS A 155 12.35 -22.99 13.26
CA LYS A 155 13.34 -24.01 13.65
C LYS A 155 13.38 -25.20 12.70
N GLY A 156 12.33 -25.41 11.91
CA GLY A 156 12.25 -26.45 10.90
C GLY A 156 13.27 -26.24 9.77
N GLN A 157 13.95 -27.31 9.34
CA GLN A 157 14.77 -27.28 8.12
C GLN A 157 13.85 -27.26 6.88
N VAL A 158 13.25 -26.11 6.59
CA VAL A 158 12.44 -25.93 5.38
C VAL A 158 13.38 -25.72 4.18
N ASP A 159 13.15 -26.43 3.08
CA ASP A 159 13.95 -26.39 1.86
C ASP A 159 14.16 -24.93 1.40
N ARG A 160 15.40 -24.43 1.53
CA ARG A 160 15.80 -23.03 1.33
C ARG A 160 15.74 -22.57 -0.14
N LYS A 161 15.12 -23.37 -1.02
CA LYS A 161 14.99 -23.12 -2.46
C LYS A 161 13.84 -22.20 -2.85
N LEU A 162 12.93 -21.87 -1.93
CA LEU A 162 11.94 -20.82 -2.15
C LEU A 162 12.61 -19.43 -2.02
N PRO A 163 12.07 -18.35 -2.63
CA PRO A 163 12.52 -16.98 -2.43
C PRO A 163 12.16 -16.50 -1.02
N PHE A 164 12.74 -17.16 -0.04
CA PHE A 164 12.51 -17.01 1.37
C PHE A 164 13.64 -16.16 1.95
N GLN A 165 13.32 -14.96 2.38
CA GLN A 165 14.30 -14.06 2.97
C GLN A 165 14.16 -14.11 4.49
N GLU A 166 15.07 -14.85 5.14
CA GLU A 166 15.14 -15.06 6.60
C GLU A 166 15.00 -13.77 7.41
N LYS A 167 15.53 -12.65 6.89
CA LYS A 167 15.42 -11.32 7.52
C LYS A 167 13.99 -10.83 7.76
N HIS A 168 13.00 -11.30 6.99
CA HIS A 168 11.60 -10.88 7.15
C HIS A 168 10.80 -11.82 8.04
N VAL A 169 11.34 -13.00 8.35
CA VAL A 169 10.65 -14.07 9.06
C VAL A 169 10.39 -13.68 10.51
N MET A 170 11.45 -13.24 11.20
CA MET A 170 11.34 -12.81 12.59
C MET A 170 10.36 -11.65 12.75
N GLN A 171 10.32 -10.75 11.76
CA GLN A 171 9.37 -9.65 11.74
C GLN A 171 7.93 -10.14 11.54
N GLN A 172 7.68 -11.01 10.57
CA GLN A 172 6.35 -11.56 10.31
C GLN A 172 5.84 -12.40 11.48
N ALA A 173 6.70 -13.25 12.04
CA ALA A 173 6.40 -14.03 13.23
C ALA A 173 6.07 -13.13 14.43
N SER A 174 6.87 -12.06 14.64
CA SER A 174 6.58 -11.06 15.69
C SER A 174 5.22 -10.40 15.51
N ILE A 175 4.87 -10.02 14.27
CA ILE A 175 3.56 -9.41 13.97
C ILE A 175 2.43 -10.39 14.30
N LEU A 176 2.55 -11.66 13.89
CA LEU A 176 1.54 -12.69 14.19
C LEU A 176 1.40 -12.95 15.70
N GLY A 177 2.51 -13.05 16.43
CA GLY A 177 2.47 -13.25 17.87
C GLY A 177 1.85 -12.08 18.63
N ASN A 178 2.09 -10.85 18.18
CA ASN A 178 1.41 -9.68 18.73
C ASN A 178 -0.08 -9.66 18.37
N MET A 179 -0.46 -10.08 17.16
CA MET A 179 -1.87 -10.22 16.78
C MET A 179 -2.59 -11.24 17.65
N GLU A 180 -1.96 -12.36 18.01
CA GLU A 180 -2.51 -13.32 18.97
C GLU A 180 -2.61 -12.75 20.40
N GLU A 181 -1.56 -12.09 20.90
CA GLU A 181 -1.55 -11.51 22.25
C GLU A 181 -2.67 -10.48 22.46
N HIS A 182 -3.01 -9.73 21.42
CA HIS A 182 -4.06 -8.71 21.45
C HIS A 182 -5.43 -9.23 21.02
N GLY A 183 -5.59 -10.55 20.81
CA GLY A 183 -6.87 -11.18 20.47
C GLY A 183 -7.36 -10.91 19.04
N VAL A 184 -6.50 -10.38 18.17
CA VAL A 184 -6.79 -10.22 16.72
C VAL A 184 -6.83 -11.59 16.04
N LEU A 185 -5.91 -12.47 16.41
CA LEU A 185 -5.90 -13.89 16.05
C LEU A 185 -6.25 -14.72 17.29
N LYS A 186 -6.97 -15.82 17.10
CA LYS A 186 -7.21 -16.80 18.17
C LYS A 186 -5.94 -17.61 18.40
N ARG A 187 -5.57 -17.81 19.67
CA ARG A 187 -4.53 -18.77 20.05
C ARG A 187 -5.08 -20.18 19.86
N PHE A 188 -4.34 -21.02 19.14
CA PHE A 188 -4.59 -22.45 19.10
C PHE A 188 -3.66 -23.13 20.09
N ASP A 189 -4.21 -23.60 21.20
CA ASP A 189 -3.44 -24.40 22.15
C ASP A 189 -3.24 -25.80 21.56
N MET A 190 -2.00 -26.13 21.20
CA MET A 190 -1.59 -27.43 20.64
C MET A 190 -1.76 -28.61 21.64
N GLY A 191 -2.41 -28.39 22.78
CA GLY A 191 -2.61 -29.36 23.87
C GLY A 191 -3.95 -30.08 23.86
N GLU A 192 -4.96 -29.57 23.13
CA GLU A 192 -6.22 -30.29 22.97
C GLU A 192 -6.09 -31.26 21.80
N LYS A 193 -5.87 -32.53 22.14
CA LYS A 193 -6.17 -33.62 21.22
C LYS A 193 -7.60 -33.41 20.73
N CYS A 194 -7.80 -33.51 19.42
CA CYS A 194 -9.11 -33.65 18.81
C CYS A 194 -9.73 -34.99 19.21
N ASP A 195 -10.08 -35.16 20.48
CA ASP A 195 -11.00 -36.19 20.92
C ASP A 195 -12.39 -35.67 20.57
N ASN A 196 -12.79 -36.09 19.38
CA ASN A 196 -13.98 -35.65 18.67
C ASN A 196 -15.23 -36.27 19.29
N GLU A 197 -15.53 -36.00 20.57
CA GLU A 197 -16.77 -36.45 21.21
C GLU A 197 -17.35 -35.39 22.16
N GLY A 198 -18.22 -34.55 21.57
CA GLY A 198 -19.16 -33.70 22.30
C GLY A 198 -18.70 -32.26 22.47
N LEU A 199 -18.96 -31.40 21.49
CA LEU A 199 -18.93 -29.95 21.71
C LEU A 199 -20.26 -29.31 21.31
N ASP A 200 -20.76 -28.53 22.27
CA ASP A 200 -21.93 -27.66 22.19
C ASP A 200 -21.88 -26.71 20.98
N ASP A 201 -23.07 -26.24 20.61
CA ASP A 201 -23.44 -25.47 19.41
C ASP A 201 -22.71 -24.12 19.22
N GLU A 202 -21.82 -23.72 20.14
CA GLU A 202 -20.99 -22.50 20.04
C GLU A 202 -19.71 -22.67 19.19
N SER A 203 -19.31 -23.90 18.87
CA SER A 203 -18.10 -24.21 18.08
C SER A 203 -18.21 -23.89 16.57
N LYS A 204 -19.41 -23.52 16.07
CA LYS A 204 -19.64 -23.21 14.64
C LYS A 204 -19.03 -21.88 14.16
N ASN A 205 -18.54 -21.03 15.06
CA ASN A 205 -17.93 -19.73 14.71
C ASN A 205 -16.39 -19.75 14.67
N ASP A 206 -15.76 -20.93 14.60
CA ASP A 206 -14.31 -21.05 14.48
C ASP A 206 -13.81 -20.93 13.03
N VAL A 207 -14.18 -19.83 12.37
CA VAL A 207 -13.69 -19.57 11.01
C VAL A 207 -12.20 -19.19 11.11
N PRO A 208 -11.30 -19.90 10.41
CA PRO A 208 -9.87 -19.62 10.46
C PRO A 208 -9.59 -18.20 9.96
N ALA A 209 -8.60 -17.53 10.56
CA ALA A 209 -8.14 -16.23 10.12
C ALA A 209 -6.93 -16.36 9.19
N VAL A 210 -6.84 -15.49 8.18
CA VAL A 210 -5.72 -15.45 7.23
C VAL A 210 -5.02 -14.10 7.30
N VAL A 211 -3.70 -14.13 7.40
CA VAL A 211 -2.84 -12.94 7.32
C VAL A 211 -1.98 -13.04 6.06
N GLU A 212 -2.13 -12.09 5.14
CA GLU A 212 -1.32 -12.02 3.92
C GLU A 212 -0.30 -10.87 4.02
N PHE A 213 0.99 -11.22 4.08
CA PHE A 213 2.09 -10.25 4.03
C PHE A 213 2.49 -9.94 2.59
N GLY A 214 2.58 -8.65 2.25
CA GLY A 214 2.81 -8.22 0.88
C GLY A 214 1.60 -8.49 -0.02
N ALA A 215 0.40 -8.30 0.53
CA ALA A 215 -0.85 -8.72 -0.10
C ALA A 215 -1.11 -8.08 -1.47
N GLY A 216 -0.44 -6.97 -1.81
CA GLY A 216 -0.64 -6.31 -3.09
C GLY A 216 -2.10 -5.89 -3.29
N ARG A 217 -2.75 -6.53 -4.28
CA ARG A 217 -4.18 -6.33 -4.60
C ARG A 217 -5.13 -7.26 -3.82
N GLY A 218 -4.61 -8.23 -3.06
CA GLY A 218 -5.39 -9.17 -2.26
C GLY A 218 -6.01 -10.32 -3.04
N TYR A 219 -5.50 -10.67 -4.23
CA TYR A 219 -6.07 -11.74 -5.06
C TYR A 219 -5.98 -13.11 -4.40
N LEU A 220 -4.87 -13.41 -3.72
CA LEU A 220 -4.71 -14.68 -3.02
C LEU A 220 -5.73 -14.79 -1.90
N THR A 221 -5.84 -13.76 -1.06
CA THR A 221 -6.82 -13.83 0.02
C THR A 221 -8.27 -13.83 -0.47
N GLN A 222 -8.60 -13.14 -1.57
CA GLN A 222 -9.94 -13.27 -2.17
C GLN A 222 -10.23 -14.72 -2.58
N LEU A 223 -9.28 -15.38 -3.26
CA LEU A 223 -9.44 -16.80 -3.63
C LEU A 223 -9.67 -17.66 -2.38
N LEU A 224 -8.92 -17.40 -1.31
CA LEU A 224 -9.08 -18.13 -0.06
C LEU A 224 -10.44 -17.88 0.59
N ALA A 225 -10.93 -16.65 0.59
CA ALA A 225 -12.26 -16.28 1.07
C ALA A 225 -13.37 -16.97 0.26
N ASP A 226 -13.29 -16.89 -1.07
CA ASP A 226 -14.31 -17.44 -1.98
C ASP A 226 -14.35 -18.97 -1.95
N CYS A 227 -13.19 -19.62 -1.92
CA CYS A 227 -13.12 -21.08 -2.00
C CYS A 227 -13.29 -21.78 -0.64
N TYR A 228 -12.89 -21.14 0.46
CA TYR A 228 -12.85 -21.78 1.78
C TYR A 228 -13.74 -21.08 2.82
N GLY A 229 -14.52 -20.08 2.42
CA GLY A 229 -15.45 -19.37 3.33
C GLY A 229 -14.75 -18.56 4.42
N ILE A 230 -13.50 -18.17 4.18
CA ILE A 230 -12.69 -17.41 5.15
C ILE A 230 -13.20 -15.98 5.23
N ASN A 231 -13.70 -15.60 6.40
CA ASN A 231 -14.29 -14.28 6.63
C ASN A 231 -13.38 -13.34 7.47
N ARG A 232 -12.35 -13.88 8.12
CA ARG A 232 -11.38 -13.10 8.92
C ARG A 232 -10.07 -12.97 8.18
N VAL A 233 -9.84 -11.80 7.61
CA VAL A 233 -8.71 -11.52 6.72
C VAL A 233 -7.95 -10.28 7.17
N PHE A 234 -6.64 -10.39 7.24
CA PHE A 234 -5.73 -9.29 7.54
C PHE A 234 -4.71 -9.12 6.40
N LEU A 235 -4.76 -7.98 5.72
CA LEU A 235 -3.89 -7.69 4.56
C LEU A 235 -2.78 -6.70 4.95
N VAL A 236 -1.56 -7.19 5.12
CA VAL A 236 -0.39 -6.37 5.46
C VAL A 236 0.33 -5.97 4.17
N GLU A 237 0.39 -4.68 3.87
CA GLU A 237 1.00 -4.18 2.65
C GLU A 237 1.63 -2.80 2.86
N ARG A 238 2.85 -2.62 2.36
CA ARG A 238 3.60 -1.37 2.45
C ARG A 238 3.10 -0.33 1.44
N LYS A 239 2.70 -0.75 0.24
CA LYS A 239 2.27 0.13 -0.84
C LYS A 239 0.76 0.32 -0.85
N SER A 240 0.31 1.56 -1.05
CA SER A 240 -1.09 1.86 -1.33
C SER A 240 -1.45 1.42 -2.76
N TYR A 241 -1.97 0.20 -2.91
CA TYR A 241 -2.52 -0.26 -4.19
C TYR A 241 -3.86 0.42 -4.49
N LYS A 242 -4.04 0.82 -5.75
CA LYS A 242 -5.18 1.62 -6.25
C LYS A 242 -6.55 0.96 -6.02
N LEU A 243 -6.59 -0.37 -5.89
CA LEU A 243 -7.76 -1.18 -5.60
C LEU A 243 -7.30 -2.39 -4.79
N LYS A 244 -7.82 -2.56 -3.57
CA LYS A 244 -7.85 -3.86 -2.89
C LYS A 244 -9.24 -4.45 -3.16
N LEU A 245 -9.31 -5.75 -3.40
CA LEU A 245 -10.61 -6.40 -3.52
C LEU A 245 -11.39 -6.20 -2.22
N ARG A 246 -12.68 -5.87 -2.37
CA ARG A 246 -13.61 -5.80 -1.25
C ARG A 246 -13.97 -7.23 -0.93
N ILE A 247 -13.28 -7.78 0.06
CA ILE A 247 -13.59 -9.05 0.71
C ILE A 247 -14.79 -8.81 1.63
#